data_AF-A0A9D8EDL2-F1
#
_entry.id   AF-A0A9D8EDL2-F1
#
_cell.length_a   1.000
_cell.length_b   1.000
_cell.length_c   1.000
_cell.angle_alpha   90.00
_cell.angle_beta   90.00
_cell.angle_gamma   90.00
#
_symmetry.space_group_name_H-M   'P 1'
#
loop_
_entity.id
_entity.type
_entity.pdbx_description
1 polymer ?
#
loop_
_entity_poly.entity_id
_entity_poly.type
_entity_poly.pdbx_seq_one_letter_code
_entity_poly.pdbx_strand_id
1 'polypeptide(L)'
;MKRAKNVKSLVFKIVNIVVVAGLGAFLVYYLLSGIEFADLKKSFLQAHIPSLLTGFTLWIIMDVTKTYRQNILVGSSDIRYGDMFLVTLVRDAFNMVLPARTGELSYIYVLKRKFKMPVEVGVSTLAIGLIFELIIVFCMIIIAIVIVGVNRFAVSSTTVIFIAAGLLAVS
;
A
#
# COMPACT_ATOMS: atom_id res chain seq x y z
N MET A 1 -30.86 -16.29 23.75
CA MET A 1 -29.55 -16.90 23.36
C MET A 1 -28.68 -16.06 22.39
N LYS A 2 -28.94 -14.75 22.17
CA LYS A 2 -28.18 -13.88 21.21
C LYS A 2 -27.05 -13.04 21.85
N ARG A 3 -27.05 -12.86 23.18
CA ARG A 3 -26.16 -11.92 23.90
C ARG A 3 -24.74 -12.48 24.12
N ALA A 4 -24.60 -13.78 24.37
CA ALA A 4 -23.30 -14.42 24.66
C ALA A 4 -22.36 -14.52 23.45
N LYS A 5 -22.91 -14.56 22.22
CA LYS A 5 -22.12 -14.64 20.97
C LYS A 5 -21.37 -13.33 20.67
N ASN A 6 -21.91 -12.20 21.10
CA ASN A 6 -21.28 -10.89 20.93
C ASN A 6 -20.11 -10.66 21.88
N VAL A 7 -20.17 -11.17 23.12
CA VAL A 7 -19.09 -10.97 24.11
C VAL A 7 -17.83 -11.74 23.70
N LYS A 8 -17.94 -13.00 23.25
CA LYS A 8 -16.78 -13.77 22.75
C LYS A 8 -16.11 -13.11 21.54
N SER A 9 -16.92 -12.57 20.62
CA SER A 9 -16.45 -11.79 19.45
C SER A 9 -15.73 -10.51 19.87
N LEU A 10 -16.25 -9.80 20.88
CA LEU A 10 -15.65 -8.58 21.40
C LEU A 10 -14.30 -8.84 22.08
N VAL A 11 -14.23 -9.88 22.92
CA VAL A 11 -12.99 -10.29 23.60
C VAL A 11 -11.93 -10.69 22.57
N PHE A 12 -12.30 -11.45 21.53
CA PHE A 12 -11.37 -11.83 20.47
C PHE A 12 -10.83 -10.61 19.70
N LYS A 13 -11.67 -9.60 19.43
CA LYS A 13 -11.24 -8.35 18.79
C LYS A 13 -10.29 -7.54 19.69
N ILE A 14 -10.58 -7.44 20.98
CA ILE A 14 -9.74 -6.71 21.94
C ILE A 14 -8.39 -7.41 22.09
N VAL A 15 -8.39 -8.74 22.24
CA VAL A 15 -7.15 -9.53 22.30
C VAL A 15 -6.33 -9.35 21.03
N ASN A 16 -6.95 -9.39 19.85
CA ASN A 16 -6.23 -9.18 18.59
C ASN A 16 -5.62 -7.77 18.51
N ILE A 17 -6.35 -6.72 18.91
CA ILE A 17 -5.83 -5.34 18.94
C ILE A 17 -4.66 -5.23 19.93
N VAL A 18 -4.79 -5.80 21.12
CA VAL A 18 -3.74 -5.77 22.15
C VAL A 18 -2.51 -6.55 21.71
N VAL A 19 -2.68 -7.70 21.06
CA VAL A 19 -1.57 -8.48 20.52
C VAL A 19 -0.87 -7.71 19.40
N VAL A 20 -1.60 -7.14 18.43
CA VAL A 20 -1.02 -6.38 17.31
C VAL A 20 -0.32 -5.11 17.80
N ALA A 21 -0.97 -4.33 18.68
CA ALA A 21 -0.40 -3.11 19.23
C ALA A 21 0.79 -3.40 20.16
N GLY A 22 0.68 -4.46 20.97
CA GLY A 22 1.74 -4.92 21.88
C GLY A 22 2.96 -5.43 21.12
N LEU A 23 2.77 -6.23 20.07
CA LEU A 23 3.86 -6.64 19.17
C LEU A 23 4.51 -5.43 18.51
N GLY A 24 3.72 -4.48 18.00
CA GLY A 24 4.22 -3.25 17.41
C GLY A 24 5.09 -2.45 18.39
N ALA A 25 4.59 -2.21 19.60
CA ALA A 25 5.34 -1.50 20.64
C ALA A 25 6.60 -2.27 21.08
N PHE A 26 6.53 -3.59 21.18
CA PHE A 26 7.66 -4.44 21.52
C PHE A 26 8.74 -4.40 20.44
N LEU A 27 8.39 -4.50 19.15
CA LEU A 27 9.34 -4.38 18.05
C LEU A 27 10.00 -3.01 18.02
N VAL A 28 9.23 -1.95 18.22
CA VAL A 28 9.75 -0.58 18.29
C VAL A 28 10.73 -0.45 19.46
N TYR A 29 10.35 -0.94 20.65
CA TYR A 29 11.24 -0.94 21.81
C TYR A 29 12.53 -1.74 21.56
N TYR A 30 12.41 -2.95 21.01
CA TYR A 30 13.56 -3.79 20.67
C TYR A 30 14.48 -3.10 19.67
N LEU A 31 13.92 -2.49 18.62
CA LEU A 31 14.68 -1.79 17.59
C LEU A 31 15.37 -0.52 18.13
N LEU A 32 14.69 0.27 18.97
CA LEU A 32 15.27 1.47 19.57
C LEU A 32 16.27 1.16 20.69
N SER A 33 16.14 0.03 21.39
CA SER A 33 17.06 -0.35 22.47
C SER A 33 18.50 -0.61 21.98
N GLY A 34 18.68 -0.88 20.69
CA GLY A 34 19.98 -1.07 20.06
C GLY A 34 20.57 0.17 19.39
N ILE A 35 19.90 1.34 19.46
CA ILE A 35 20.29 2.52 18.69
C ILE A 35 20.53 3.71 19.64
N GLU A 36 21.75 4.26 19.63
CA GLU A 36 22.02 5.52 20.32
C GLU A 36 21.27 6.68 19.61
N PHE A 37 20.50 7.47 20.37
CA PHE A 37 19.77 8.62 19.84
C PHE A 37 20.66 9.65 19.12
N ALA A 38 21.96 9.67 19.43
CA ALA A 38 22.96 10.50 18.77
C ALA A 38 23.19 10.09 17.29
N ASP A 39 23.16 8.78 17.00
CA ASP A 39 23.33 8.25 15.65
C ASP A 39 22.06 8.40 14.80
N LEU A 40 20.88 8.38 15.42
CA LEU A 40 19.62 8.75 14.75
C LEU A 40 19.66 10.20 14.26
N LYS A 41 20.12 11.12 15.12
CA LYS A 41 20.19 12.55 14.78
C LYS A 41 21.23 12.80 13.69
N LYS A 42 22.40 12.17 13.75
CA LYS A 42 23.42 12.26 12.68
C LYS A 42 22.91 11.69 11.34
N SER A 43 22.25 10.53 11.36
CA SER A 43 21.68 9.92 10.15
C SER A 43 20.60 10.79 9.51
N PHE A 44 19.76 11.47 10.30
CA PHE A 44 18.76 12.39 9.78
C PHE A 44 19.36 13.67 9.20
N LEU A 45 20.40 14.22 9.84
CA LEU A 45 21.08 15.43 9.38
C LEU A 45 22.02 15.20 8.19
N GLN A 46 22.55 13.99 8.05
CA GLN A 46 23.35 13.57 6.90
C GLN A 46 22.52 12.89 5.80
N ALA A 47 21.20 12.84 5.96
CA ALA A 47 20.31 12.27 4.96
C ALA A 47 20.51 13.00 3.63
N HIS A 48 20.87 12.24 2.59
CA HIS A 48 21.19 12.79 1.30
C HIS A 48 19.91 13.34 0.64
N ILE A 49 19.74 14.67 0.64
CA ILE A 49 18.56 15.35 0.06
C ILE A 49 18.22 14.86 -1.37
N PRO A 50 19.19 14.58 -2.26
CA PRO A 50 18.91 14.03 -3.57
C PRO A 50 18.22 12.66 -3.55
N SER A 51 18.54 11.77 -2.61
CA SER A 51 17.87 10.46 -2.53
C SER A 51 16.44 10.57 -2.00
N LEU A 52 16.18 11.56 -1.14
CA LEU A 52 14.81 11.86 -0.71
C LEU A 52 13.96 12.34 -1.89
N LEU A 53 14.53 13.22 -2.73
CA LEU A 53 13.84 13.75 -3.90
C LEU A 53 13.56 12.66 -4.94
N THR A 54 14.51 11.76 -5.20
CA THR A 54 14.27 10.63 -6.12
C THR A 54 13.24 9.65 -5.59
N GLY A 55 13.24 9.36 -4.28
CA GLY A 55 12.20 8.54 -3.67
C GLY A 55 10.81 9.16 -3.80
N PHE A 56 10.71 10.48 -3.58
CA PHE A 56 9.47 11.22 -3.71
C PHE A 56 8.93 11.25 -5.15
N THR A 57 9.79 11.47 -6.15
CA THR A 57 9.37 11.48 -7.55
C THR A 57 8.92 10.09 -8.00
N LEU A 58 9.64 9.03 -7.62
CA LEU A 58 9.24 7.65 -7.90
C LEU A 58 7.90 7.31 -7.26
N TRP A 59 7.66 7.76 -6.02
CA TRP A 59 6.39 7.54 -5.34
C TRP A 59 5.22 8.22 -6.07
N ILE A 60 5.39 9.47 -6.50
CA ILE A 60 4.38 10.17 -7.32
C ILE A 60 4.11 9.40 -8.63
N ILE A 61 5.16 8.96 -9.32
CA ILE A 61 5.01 8.22 -10.58
C ILE A 61 4.21 6.93 -10.35
N MET A 62 4.50 6.20 -9.27
CA MET A 62 3.74 4.99 -8.91
C MET A 62 2.24 5.31 -8.73
N ASP A 63 1.91 6.36 -7.99
CA ASP A 63 0.51 6.71 -7.71
C ASP A 63 -0.24 7.26 -8.92
N VAL A 64 0.47 7.92 -9.84
CA VAL A 64 -0.09 8.33 -11.14
C VAL A 64 -0.45 7.11 -11.98
N THR A 65 0.42 6.10 -12.06
CA THR A 65 0.14 4.89 -12.86
C THR A 65 -1.03 4.09 -12.28
N LYS A 66 -1.08 3.92 -10.95
CA LYS A 66 -2.23 3.30 -10.27
C LYS A 66 -3.54 4.03 -10.58
N THR A 67 -3.51 5.37 -10.54
CA THR A 67 -4.67 6.21 -10.85
C THR A 67 -5.13 6.02 -12.30
N TYR A 68 -4.18 6.01 -13.24
CA TYR A 68 -4.47 5.80 -14.65
C TYR A 68 -5.20 4.48 -14.86
N ARG A 69 -4.71 3.40 -14.26
CA ARG A 69 -5.37 2.09 -14.27
C ARG A 69 -6.78 2.17 -13.69
N GLN A 70 -6.95 2.74 -12.49
CA GLN A 70 -8.27 2.81 -11.86
C GLN A 70 -9.28 3.62 -12.68
N ASN A 71 -8.82 4.67 -13.37
CA ASN A 71 -9.69 5.43 -14.27
C ASN A 71 -10.18 4.58 -15.45
N ILE A 72 -9.30 3.76 -16.03
CA ILE A 72 -9.66 2.81 -17.10
C ILE A 72 -10.67 1.78 -16.59
N LEU A 73 -10.46 1.21 -15.39
CA LEU A 73 -11.35 0.20 -14.83
C LEU A 73 -12.76 0.74 -14.50
N VAL A 74 -12.86 1.99 -14.08
CA VAL A 74 -14.15 2.63 -13.83
C VAL A 74 -14.88 2.94 -15.14
N GLY A 75 -14.15 3.21 -16.22
CA GLY A 75 -14.68 3.26 -17.58
C GLY A 75 -15.73 4.34 -17.85
N SER A 76 -16.00 5.24 -16.89
CA SER A 76 -16.99 6.30 -17.00
C SER A 76 -16.36 7.56 -17.59
N SER A 77 -16.94 8.11 -18.65
CA SER A 77 -16.53 9.36 -19.29
C SER A 77 -16.64 10.61 -18.39
N ASP A 78 -17.35 10.50 -17.27
CA ASP A 78 -17.70 11.65 -16.43
C ASP A 78 -16.62 12.03 -15.40
N ILE A 79 -15.61 11.17 -15.19
CA ILE A 79 -14.52 11.44 -14.24
C ILE A 79 -13.30 11.99 -14.97
N ARG A 80 -12.86 13.20 -14.58
CA ARG A 80 -11.58 13.76 -15.02
C ARG A 80 -10.43 13.02 -14.33
N TYR A 81 -9.33 12.78 -15.04
CA TYR A 81 -8.13 12.13 -14.49
C TYR A 81 -7.63 12.76 -13.18
N GLY A 82 -7.65 14.09 -13.07
CA GLY A 82 -7.19 14.79 -11.85
C GLY A 82 -8.10 14.56 -10.65
N ASP A 83 -9.40 14.39 -10.87
CA ASP A 83 -10.35 14.05 -9.81
C ASP A 83 -10.11 12.61 -9.32
N MET A 84 -9.85 11.67 -10.24
CA MET A 84 -9.51 10.29 -9.89
C MET A 84 -8.17 10.20 -9.13
N PHE A 85 -7.19 11.02 -9.51
CA PHE A 85 -5.90 11.11 -8.81
C PHE A 85 -6.07 11.51 -7.34
N LEU A 86 -6.93 12.50 -7.07
CA LEU A 86 -7.26 12.89 -5.70
C LEU A 86 -7.96 11.76 -4.92
N VAL A 87 -8.83 10.98 -5.58
CA VAL A 87 -9.44 9.80 -4.93
C VAL A 87 -8.37 8.78 -4.55
N THR A 88 -7.42 8.48 -5.44
CA THR A 88 -6.32 7.55 -5.17
C THR A 88 -5.45 8.05 -4.02
N LEU A 89 -5.08 9.34 -3.99
CA LEU A 89 -4.29 9.92 -2.90
C LEU A 89 -5.02 9.84 -1.55
N VAL A 90 -6.32 10.11 -1.53
CA VAL A 90 -7.13 9.99 -0.32
C VAL A 90 -7.17 8.53 0.14
N ARG A 91 -7.39 7.59 -0.77
CA ARG A 91 -7.36 6.15 -0.49
C ARG A 91 -6.03 5.72 0.13
N ASP A 92 -4.92 6.14 -0.48
CA ASP A 92 -3.58 5.73 -0.06
C ASP A 92 -3.21 6.38 1.28
N ALA A 93 -3.60 7.63 1.52
CA ALA A 93 -3.48 8.28 2.83
C ALA A 93 -4.29 7.56 3.92
N PHE A 94 -5.53 7.18 3.64
CA PHE A 94 -6.34 6.39 4.57
C PHE A 94 -5.75 5.00 4.81
N ASN A 95 -5.14 4.36 3.81
CA ASN A 95 -4.47 3.07 3.99
C ASN A 95 -3.21 3.18 4.85
N MET A 96 -2.54 4.33 4.88
CA MET A 96 -1.37 4.56 5.74
C MET A 96 -1.76 4.79 7.22
N VAL A 97 -2.93 5.39 7.46
CA VAL A 97 -3.42 5.70 8.82
C VAL A 97 -4.25 4.54 9.39
N LEU A 98 -5.07 3.90 8.57
CA LEU A 98 -6.03 2.90 9.03
C LEU A 98 -5.43 1.48 9.00
N PRO A 99 -5.65 0.69 10.06
CA PRO A 99 -5.20 -0.69 10.10
C PRO A 99 -5.96 -1.58 9.10
N ALA A 100 -5.33 -2.71 8.75
CA ALA A 100 -5.94 -3.81 7.98
C ALA A 100 -6.46 -3.42 6.58
N ARG A 101 -5.83 -2.46 5.88
CA ARG A 101 -6.23 -1.97 4.54
C ARG A 101 -7.68 -1.50 4.45
N THR A 102 -8.26 -1.09 5.58
CA THR A 102 -9.62 -0.53 5.62
C THR A 102 -9.72 0.82 4.89
N GLY A 103 -8.59 1.46 4.59
CA GLY A 103 -8.52 2.65 3.75
C GLY A 103 -9.00 2.42 2.32
N GLU A 104 -9.02 1.19 1.82
CA GLU A 104 -9.59 0.89 0.50
C GLU A 104 -11.10 1.15 0.44
N LEU A 105 -11.83 1.04 1.56
CA LEU A 105 -13.26 1.38 1.61
C LEU A 105 -13.52 2.88 1.36
N SER A 106 -12.53 3.73 1.62
CA SER A 106 -12.64 5.16 1.37
C SER A 106 -12.79 5.46 -0.13
N TYR A 107 -12.25 4.61 -1.01
CA TYR A 107 -12.45 4.70 -2.46
C TYR A 107 -13.93 4.57 -2.83
N ILE A 108 -14.61 3.51 -2.37
CA ILE A 108 -16.03 3.27 -2.65
C ILE A 108 -16.88 4.42 -2.10
N TYR A 109 -16.54 4.90 -0.90
CA TYR A 109 -17.23 6.01 -0.27
C TYR A 109 -17.13 7.30 -1.08
N VAL A 110 -15.94 7.66 -1.55
CA VAL A 110 -15.71 8.87 -2.35
C VAL A 110 -16.37 8.74 -3.72
N LEU A 111 -16.30 7.58 -4.38
CA LEU A 111 -16.98 7.32 -5.66
C LEU A 111 -18.49 7.50 -5.54
N LYS A 112 -19.10 6.93 -4.49
CA LYS A 112 -20.54 7.08 -4.23
C LYS A 112 -20.92 8.53 -3.91
N ARG A 113 -20.16 9.19 -3.03
CA ARG A 113 -20.55 10.52 -2.50
C ARG A 113 -20.29 11.65 -3.48
N LYS A 114 -19.15 11.63 -4.19
CA LYS A 114 -18.73 12.71 -5.08
C LYS A 114 -19.20 12.51 -6.52
N PHE A 115 -19.18 11.27 -7.02
CA PHE A 115 -19.50 10.96 -8.43
C PHE A 115 -20.84 10.25 -8.60
N LYS A 116 -21.59 10.01 -7.51
CA LYS A 116 -22.92 9.36 -7.50
C LYS A 116 -22.95 8.00 -8.21
N MET A 117 -21.81 7.31 -8.26
CA MET A 117 -21.73 6.00 -8.90
C MET A 117 -22.45 4.92 -8.10
N PRO A 118 -23.02 3.92 -8.80
CA PRO A 118 -23.53 2.71 -8.17
C PRO A 118 -22.40 2.01 -7.38
N VAL A 119 -22.76 1.54 -6.19
CA VAL A 119 -21.80 0.88 -5.29
C VAL A 119 -21.27 -0.41 -5.93
N GLU A 120 -22.05 -1.08 -6.78
CA GLU A 120 -21.61 -2.28 -7.48
C GLU A 120 -20.36 -2.01 -8.35
N VAL A 121 -20.29 -0.85 -9.01
CA VAL A 121 -19.14 -0.47 -9.85
C VAL A 121 -17.91 -0.19 -8.99
N GLY A 122 -18.09 0.55 -7.88
CA GLY A 122 -17.00 0.82 -6.94
C GLY A 122 -16.43 -0.46 -6.30
N VAL A 123 -17.29 -1.41 -5.92
CA VAL A 123 -16.87 -2.70 -5.34
C VAL A 123 -16.19 -3.58 -6.39
N SER A 124 -16.73 -3.66 -7.60
CA SER A 124 -16.16 -4.49 -8.68
C SER A 124 -14.78 -4.00 -9.09
N THR A 125 -14.62 -2.69 -9.29
CA THR A 125 -13.33 -2.09 -9.67
C THR A 125 -12.30 -2.21 -8.55
N LEU A 126 -12.72 -2.08 -7.30
CA LEU A 126 -11.85 -2.29 -6.13
C LEU A 126 -11.41 -3.75 -6.01
N ALA A 127 -12.33 -4.71 -6.17
CA ALA A 127 -12.01 -6.14 -6.10
C ALA A 127 -11.00 -6.55 -7.17
N ILE A 128 -11.17 -6.06 -8.41
CA ILE A 128 -10.22 -6.31 -9.49
C ILE A 128 -8.87 -5.66 -9.16
N GLY A 129 -8.86 -4.39 -8.71
CA GLY A 129 -7.63 -3.70 -8.31
C GLY A 129 -6.85 -4.45 -7.23
N LEU A 130 -7.55 -5.01 -6.24
CA LEU A 130 -6.98 -5.85 -5.19
C LEU A 130 -6.34 -7.13 -5.72
N ILE A 131 -7.01 -7.82 -6.65
CA ILE A 131 -6.47 -9.04 -7.27
C ILE A 131 -5.20 -8.72 -8.05
N PHE A 132 -5.19 -7.63 -8.82
CA PHE A 132 -3.98 -7.19 -9.53
C PHE A 132 -2.84 -6.88 -8.57
N GLU A 133 -3.11 -6.12 -7.50
CA GLU A 133 -2.10 -5.81 -6.48
C GLU A 133 -1.54 -7.09 -5.83
N LEU A 134 -2.40 -8.07 -5.53
CA LEU A 134 -1.97 -9.35 -4.97
C LEU A 134 -1.09 -10.13 -5.96
N ILE A 135 -1.50 -10.21 -7.22
CA ILE A 135 -0.74 -10.90 -8.28
C ILE A 135 0.62 -10.23 -8.47
N ILE A 136 0.68 -8.90 -8.54
CA ILE A 136 1.92 -8.15 -8.73
C ILE A 136 2.88 -8.38 -7.57
N VAL A 137 2.39 -8.27 -6.33
CA VAL A 137 3.21 -8.51 -5.14
C VAL A 137 3.71 -9.95 -5.12
N PHE A 138 2.86 -10.92 -5.44
CA PHE A 138 3.24 -12.33 -5.49
C PHE A 138 4.31 -12.61 -6.56
N CYS A 139 4.13 -12.07 -7.77
CA CYS A 139 5.12 -12.13 -8.84
C CYS A 139 6.45 -11.49 -8.41
N MET A 140 6.42 -10.32 -7.77
CA MET A 140 7.64 -9.67 -7.26
C MET A 140 8.35 -10.52 -6.21
N ILE A 141 7.61 -11.15 -5.29
CA ILE A 141 8.20 -12.03 -4.28
C ILE A 141 8.87 -13.24 -4.95
N ILE A 142 8.21 -13.88 -5.91
CA ILE A 142 8.80 -15.02 -6.65
C ILE A 142 10.07 -14.59 -7.37
N ILE A 143 10.03 -13.47 -8.10
CA ILE A 143 11.18 -12.93 -8.82
C ILE A 143 12.32 -12.63 -7.83
N ALA A 144 12.02 -12.01 -6.68
CA ALA A 144 13.00 -11.72 -5.64
C ALA A 144 13.63 -13.00 -5.08
N ILE A 145 12.83 -14.04 -4.80
CA ILE A 145 13.31 -15.33 -4.30
C ILE A 145 14.19 -16.01 -5.36
N VAL A 146 13.83 -15.97 -6.64
CA VAL A 146 14.63 -16.54 -7.72
C VAL A 146 15.97 -15.81 -7.84
N ILE A 147 15.97 -14.47 -7.81
CA ILE A 147 17.19 -13.67 -7.94
C ILE A 147 18.12 -13.88 -6.72
N VAL A 148 17.58 -13.84 -5.50
CA VAL A 148 18.38 -13.93 -4.25
C VAL A 148 18.73 -15.38 -3.91
N GLY A 149 17.80 -16.32 -4.11
CA GLY A 149 17.98 -17.74 -3.81
C GLY A 149 18.87 -18.48 -4.81
N VAL A 150 18.89 -18.05 -6.07
CA VAL A 150 19.84 -18.55 -7.08
C VAL A 150 21.08 -17.66 -7.06
N ASN A 151 21.88 -17.80 -6.00
CA ASN A 151 23.11 -17.04 -5.69
C ASN A 151 24.27 -17.31 -6.69
N ARG A 152 23.99 -17.23 -7.99
CA ARG A 152 24.90 -17.52 -9.12
C ARG A 152 24.67 -16.64 -10.35
N PHE A 153 23.51 -15.98 -10.50
CA PHE A 153 23.34 -15.01 -11.56
C PHE A 153 23.61 -13.62 -10.99
N ALA A 154 24.73 -13.02 -11.41
CA ALA A 154 24.91 -11.58 -11.38
C ALA A 154 23.86 -10.95 -12.30
N VAL A 155 22.59 -10.95 -11.86
CA VAL A 155 21.53 -10.24 -12.54
C VAL A 155 21.89 -8.77 -12.38
N SER A 156 22.35 -8.18 -13.49
CA SER A 156 22.69 -6.76 -13.53
C SER A 156 21.54 -5.94 -12.97
N SER A 157 21.84 -4.97 -12.11
CA SER A 157 20.85 -4.06 -11.49
C SER A 157 19.91 -3.46 -12.54
N THR A 158 20.38 -3.30 -13.77
CA THR A 158 19.59 -2.80 -14.91
C THR A 158 18.44 -3.72 -15.29
N THR A 159 18.60 -5.04 -15.26
CA THR A 159 17.55 -6.00 -15.61
C THR A 159 16.43 -6.00 -14.57
N VAL A 160 16.78 -5.86 -13.29
CA VAL A 160 15.80 -5.74 -12.20
C VAL A 160 14.98 -4.47 -12.34
N ILE A 161 15.64 -3.35 -12.71
CA ILE A 161 14.96 -2.08 -12.96
C ILE A 161 13.98 -2.20 -14.14
N PHE A 162 14.34 -2.89 -15.22
CA PHE A 162 13.42 -3.11 -16.35
C PHE A 162 12.22 -3.99 -15.99
N ILE A 163 12.43 -5.06 -15.21
CA ILE A 163 11.34 -5.91 -14.73
C ILE A 163 10.40 -5.12 -13.81
N ALA A 164 10.97 -4.33 -12.88
CA ALA A 164 10.19 -3.46 -12.00
C ALA A 164 9.43 -2.38 -12.79
N ALA A 165 10.05 -1.77 -13.80
CA ALA A 165 9.40 -0.79 -14.67
C ALA A 165 8.27 -1.40 -15.50
N GLY A 166 8.46 -2.62 -16.02
CA GLY A 166 7.41 -3.36 -16.72
C GLY A 166 6.24 -3.72 -15.81
N LEU A 167 6.52 -4.19 -14.60
CA LEU A 167 5.50 -4.45 -13.58
C LEU A 167 4.77 -3.17 -13.15
N LEU A 168 5.49 -2.04 -13.04
CA LEU A 168 4.89 -0.74 -12.76
C LEU A 168 3.97 -0.28 -13.89
N ALA A 169 4.31 -0.53 -15.15
CA ALA A 169 3.41 -0.21 -16.25
C ALA A 169 2.13 -1.06 -16.27
N VAL A 170 2.20 -2.27 -15.68
CA VAL A 170 1.05 -3.18 -15.54
C VAL A 170 0.24 -2.91 -14.27
N SER A 171 0.85 -2.29 -13.25
CA SER A 171 0.24 -1.96 -11.96
C SER A 171 -0.68 -0.77 -12.01
#